data_AF-A0A967SQB8-F1
#
_entry.id   AF-A0A967SQB8-F1
#
_cell.length_a   1.000
_cell.length_b   1.000
_cell.length_c   1.000
_cell.angle_alpha   90.00
_cell.angle_beta   90.00
_cell.angle_gamma   90.00
#
_symmetry.space_group_name_H-M   'P 1'
#
loop_
_entity.id
_entity.type
_entity.pdbx_description
1 polymer ?
#
loop_
_entity_poly.entity_id
_entity_poly.type
_entity_poly.pdbx_seq_one_letter_code
_entity_poly.pdbx_strand_id
1 'polypeptide(L)'
;MSGPAEYYPPVRDDTALGSLEYAVVDCETTGGSPGRGHRVTEIAAIRVDRAGRVLDEFSTLVNPFRAIPRGITRITNISEAMVADAPAFVDVAPRVQEVLAGAV
;
A
#
# COMPACT_ATOMS: atom_id res chain seq x y z
N MET A 1 4.64 -16.73 -15.68
CA MET A 1 3.38 -17.49 -15.72
C MET A 1 2.59 -17.06 -14.49
N SER A 2 1.64 -16.14 -14.65
CA SER A 2 0.82 -15.68 -13.53
C SER A 2 -0.21 -16.78 -13.21
N GLY A 3 -0.20 -17.29 -11.99
CA GLY A 3 -1.24 -18.20 -11.51
C GLY A 3 -2.62 -17.52 -11.54
N PRO A 4 -3.72 -18.29 -11.43
CA PRO A 4 -5.04 -17.68 -11.34
C PRO A 4 -5.07 -16.76 -10.12
N ALA A 5 -5.60 -15.56 -10.29
CA ALA A 5 -5.89 -14.69 -9.15
C ALA A 5 -6.75 -15.50 -8.16
N GLU A 6 -6.26 -15.70 -6.93
CA GLU A 6 -7.03 -16.37 -5.90
C GLU A 6 -8.34 -15.60 -5.71
N TYR A 7 -9.46 -16.30 -5.92
CA TYR A 7 -10.77 -15.73 -5.67
C TYR A 7 -10.97 -15.63 -4.17
N TYR A 8 -10.89 -14.41 -3.65
CA TYR A 8 -11.29 -14.10 -2.28
C TYR A 8 -12.80 -13.83 -2.28
N PRO A 9 -13.64 -14.76 -1.80
CA PRO A 9 -15.08 -14.51 -1.71
C PRO A 9 -15.32 -13.26 -0.85
N PRO A 10 -16.34 -12.46 -1.18
CA PRO A 10 -16.71 -11.34 -0.33
C PRO A 10 -16.98 -11.85 1.09
N VAL A 11 -16.45 -11.12 2.08
CA VAL A 11 -16.79 -11.35 3.49
C VAL A 11 -18.29 -11.27 3.61
N ARG A 12 -18.92 -12.32 4.17
CA ARG A 12 -20.38 -12.35 4.33
C ARG A 12 -20.80 -11.30 5.33
N ASP A 13 -21.98 -10.69 5.12
CA ASP A 13 -22.52 -9.63 5.97
C ASP A 13 -22.68 -10.03 7.46
N ASP A 14 -22.73 -11.34 7.77
CA ASP A 14 -22.83 -11.90 9.12
C ASP A 14 -21.46 -12.28 9.73
N THR A 15 -20.36 -12.06 9.01
CA THR A 15 -19.02 -12.39 9.51
C THR A 15 -18.62 -11.40 10.60
N ALA A 16 -18.35 -11.91 11.80
CA ALA A 16 -17.84 -11.08 12.87
C ALA A 16 -16.48 -10.49 12.48
N LEU A 17 -16.32 -9.15 12.59
CA LEU A 17 -15.07 -8.47 12.27
C LEU A 17 -13.88 -9.17 12.94
N GLY A 18 -13.95 -9.44 14.25
CA GLY A 18 -12.87 -10.10 15.01
C GLY A 18 -12.59 -11.57 14.64
N SER A 19 -13.20 -12.11 13.59
CA SER A 19 -12.85 -13.41 13.02
C SER A 19 -11.98 -13.31 11.75
N LEU A 20 -11.76 -12.09 11.25
CA LEU A 20 -11.04 -11.80 10.01
C LEU A 20 -9.56 -11.51 10.28
N GLU A 21 -8.76 -11.67 9.24
CA GLU A 21 -7.42 -11.06 9.16
C GLU A 21 -7.55 -9.67 8.53
N TYR A 22 -6.69 -8.75 8.95
CA TYR A 22 -6.73 -7.36 8.49
C TYR A 22 -5.42 -6.96 7.85
N ALA A 23 -5.50 -6.06 6.87
CA ALA A 23 -4.34 -5.35 6.35
C ALA A 23 -4.45 -3.87 6.74
N VAL A 24 -3.52 -3.42 7.56
CA VAL A 24 -3.36 -1.99 7.86
C VAL A 24 -2.49 -1.39 6.77
N VAL A 25 -3.05 -0.44 6.01
CA VAL A 25 -2.37 0.21 4.89
C VAL A 25 -2.23 1.70 5.17
N ASP A 26 -1.04 2.21 4.96
CA ASP A 26 -0.76 3.65 4.92
C ASP A 26 -0.03 3.99 3.61
N CYS A 27 -0.33 5.15 3.04
CA CYS A 27 0.33 5.59 1.82
C CYS A 27 0.46 7.10 1.75
N GLU A 28 1.61 7.54 1.24
CA GLU A 28 1.86 8.94 0.94
C GLU A 28 1.88 9.16 -0.56
N THR A 29 1.46 10.33 -0.99
CA THR A 29 1.30 10.65 -2.41
C THR A 29 1.79 12.04 -2.73
N THR A 30 2.14 12.27 -4.00
CA THR A 30 2.42 13.60 -4.55
C THR A 30 1.20 14.54 -4.59
N GLY A 31 0.03 14.11 -4.09
CA GLY A 31 -1.23 14.85 -4.02
C GLY A 31 -2.46 13.93 -4.13
N GLY A 32 -3.64 14.42 -3.72
CA GLY A 32 -4.82 13.57 -3.53
C GLY A 32 -5.69 13.25 -4.77
N SER A 33 -5.22 13.54 -6.00
CA SER A 33 -6.04 13.33 -7.21
C SER A 33 -5.33 12.47 -8.27
N PRO A 34 -5.61 11.16 -8.34
CA PRO A 34 -5.07 10.28 -9.36
C PRO A 34 -5.40 10.74 -10.79
N GLY A 35 -6.61 11.31 -10.99
CA GLY A 35 -7.05 11.89 -12.27
C GLY A 35 -6.23 13.10 -12.72
N ARG A 36 -5.52 13.77 -11.81
CA ARG A 36 -4.52 14.82 -12.12
C ARG A 36 -3.09 14.27 -12.22
N GLY A 37 -2.97 12.95 -12.32
CA GLY A 37 -1.71 12.24 -12.48
C GLY A 37 -0.91 12.06 -11.20
N HIS A 38 -1.44 12.37 -10.01
CA HIS A 38 -0.68 12.15 -8.76
C HIS A 38 -0.34 10.67 -8.58
N ARG A 39 0.79 10.43 -7.91
CA ARG A 39 1.44 9.12 -7.72
C ARG A 39 1.83 8.92 -6.26
N VAL A 40 1.94 7.65 -5.88
CA VAL A 40 2.43 7.18 -4.58
C VAL A 40 3.92 7.52 -4.43
N THR A 41 4.31 7.96 -3.24
CA THR A 41 5.70 8.21 -2.82
C THR A 41 6.16 7.28 -1.71
N GLU A 42 5.22 6.67 -0.98
CA GLU A 42 5.45 5.65 0.03
C GLU A 42 4.23 4.74 0.12
N ILE A 43 4.47 3.46 0.39
CA ILE A 43 3.41 2.52 0.79
C ILE A 43 3.91 1.65 1.95
N ALA A 44 3.04 1.46 2.93
CA ALA A 44 3.20 0.48 4.01
C ALA A 44 1.94 -0.39 4.09
N ALA A 45 2.13 -1.70 4.25
CA ALA A 45 1.07 -2.67 4.47
C ALA A 45 1.51 -3.66 5.55
N ILE A 46 0.66 -3.86 6.55
CA ILE A 46 0.90 -4.80 7.65
C ILE A 46 -0.30 -5.73 7.76
N ARG A 47 -0.07 -7.03 7.57
CA ARG A 47 -1.08 -8.06 7.78
C ARG A 47 -1.09 -8.47 9.24
N VAL A 48 -2.28 -8.48 9.84
CA VAL A 48 -2.48 -8.89 11.22
C VAL A 48 -3.56 -9.97 11.32
N ASP A 49 -3.36 -10.90 12.24
CA ASP A 49 -4.39 -11.89 12.55
C ASP A 49 -5.49 -11.34 13.46
N ARG A 50 -6.51 -12.16 13.68
CA ARG A 50 -7.64 -11.84 14.57
C ARG A 50 -7.27 -11.50 16.02
N ALA A 51 -6.08 -11.87 16.49
CA ALA A 51 -5.57 -11.56 17.82
C ALA A 51 -4.70 -10.28 17.83
N GLY A 52 -4.57 -9.61 16.68
CA GLY A 52 -3.73 -8.42 16.51
C GLY A 52 -2.24 -8.73 16.34
N ARG A 53 -1.87 -9.98 16.05
CA ARG A 53 -0.46 -10.36 15.84
C ARG A 53 -0.08 -10.08 14.39
N VAL A 54 1.07 -9.44 14.20
CA VAL A 54 1.63 -9.21 12.85
C VAL A 54 1.99 -10.56 12.22
N LEU A 55 1.45 -10.80 11.03
CA LEU A 55 1.70 -11.98 10.21
C LEU A 55 2.70 -11.68 9.10
N ASP A 56 2.62 -10.48 8.53
CA ASP A 56 3.50 -10.03 7.45
C ASP A 56 3.57 -8.50 7.42
N GLU A 57 4.69 -7.95 6.95
CA GLU A 57 4.89 -6.51 6.81
C GLU A 57 5.67 -6.17 5.53
N PHE A 58 5.31 -5.04 4.94
CA PHE A 58 6.03 -4.45 3.82
C PHE A 58 5.93 -2.93 3.90
N SER A 59 7.06 -2.24 3.76
CA SER A 59 7.09 -0.80 3.59
C SER A 59 8.22 -0.38 2.67
N THR A 60 7.98 0.64 1.86
CA THR A 60 8.99 1.20 0.97
C THR A 60 8.62 2.61 0.52
N LEU A 61 9.65 3.44 0.32
CA LEU A 61 9.54 4.59 -0.57
C LEU A 61 9.33 4.12 -2.01
N VAL A 62 8.69 4.95 -2.82
CA VAL A 62 8.38 4.69 -4.22
C VAL A 62 8.76 5.91 -5.04
N ASN A 63 9.49 5.69 -6.14
CA ASN A 63 9.77 6.76 -7.08
C ASN A 63 8.48 7.09 -7.87
N PRO A 64 7.91 8.30 -7.71
CA PRO A 64 6.67 8.66 -8.37
C PRO A 64 6.89 9.01 -9.85
N PHE A 65 8.14 9.11 -10.32
CA PHE A 65 8.56 9.62 -11.63
C PHE A 65 7.93 10.97 -11.98
N ARG A 66 7.77 11.82 -10.96
CA ARG A 66 7.25 13.19 -11.10
C ARG A 66 7.68 14.05 -9.93
N ALA A 67 7.54 15.36 -10.12
CA ALA A 67 7.83 16.31 -9.06
C ALA A 67 6.90 16.15 -7.84
N ILE A 68 7.46 16.32 -6.64
CA ILE A 68 6.72 16.35 -5.37
C ILE A 68 6.51 17.83 -4.99
N PRO A 69 5.25 18.33 -4.96
CA PRO A 69 5.00 19.72 -4.58
C PRO A 69 5.51 20.02 -3.17
N ARG A 70 6.14 21.18 -2.96
CA ARG A 70 6.68 21.59 -1.64
C ARG A 70 5.65 21.51 -0.51
N GLY A 71 4.38 21.79 -0.80
CA GLY A 71 3.29 21.66 0.17
C GLY A 71 3.09 20.23 0.65
N ILE A 72 3.24 19.24 -0.23
CA ILE A 72 3.17 17.82 0.08
C ILE A 72 4.39 17.40 0.90
N THR A 73 5.61 17.75 0.47
CA THR A 73 6.83 17.47 1.23
C THR A 73 6.77 18.01 2.67
N ARG A 74 6.09 19.13 2.91
CA ARG A 74 5.91 19.65 4.29
C ARG A 74 4.98 18.81 5.16
N ILE A 75 4.03 18.10 4.57
CA ILE A 75 3.06 17.27 5.29
C ILE A 75 3.63 15.87 5.49
N THR A 76 4.20 15.29 4.43
CA THR A 76 4.66 13.89 4.43
C THR A 76 6.12 13.74 4.84
N ASN A 77 6.88 14.84 4.83
CA ASN A 77 8.34 14.86 5.02
C ASN A 77 9.13 14.06 3.94
N ILE A 78 8.49 13.70 2.83
CA ILE A 78 9.14 12.97 1.72
C ILE A 78 9.61 13.96 0.65
N SER A 79 10.92 13.96 0.41
CA SER A 79 11.56 14.78 -0.62
C SER A 79 11.86 13.99 -1.89
N GLU A 80 12.05 14.69 -3.01
CA GLU A 80 12.44 14.06 -4.28
C GLU A 80 13.75 13.28 -4.17
N ALA A 81 14.71 13.77 -3.37
CA ALA A 81 15.98 13.10 -3.16
C ALA A 81 15.82 11.75 -2.46
N MET A 82 14.86 11.62 -1.54
CA MET A 82 14.61 10.36 -0.83
C MET A 82 14.05 9.27 -1.75
N VAL A 83 13.28 9.66 -2.78
CA VAL A 83 12.61 8.72 -3.69
C VAL A 83 13.32 8.55 -5.03
N ALA A 84 14.43 9.26 -5.26
CA ALA A 84 15.11 9.29 -6.57
C ALA A 84 15.56 7.89 -7.03
N ASP A 85 16.10 7.09 -6.10
CA ASP A 85 16.59 5.73 -6.36
C ASP A 85 15.61 4.64 -5.89
N ALA A 86 14.41 5.03 -5.42
CA ALA A 86 13.39 4.10 -4.98
C ALA A 86 12.77 3.33 -6.17
N PRO A 87 12.21 2.13 -5.95
CA PRO A 87 11.56 1.36 -7.01
C PRO A 87 10.31 2.06 -7.57
N ALA A 88 9.89 1.68 -8.77
CA ALA A 88 8.60 2.11 -9.30
C ALA A 88 7.46 1.40 -8.57
N PHE A 89 6.26 2.01 -8.54
CA PHE A 89 5.11 1.36 -7.91
C PHE A 89 4.80 -0.01 -8.55
N VAL A 90 4.97 -0.13 -9.86
CA VAL A 90 4.74 -1.40 -10.58
C VAL A 90 5.68 -2.52 -10.13
N ASP A 91 6.89 -2.19 -9.68
CA ASP A 91 7.88 -3.17 -9.22
C ASP A 91 7.51 -3.73 -7.83
N VAL A 92 6.82 -2.93 -7.01
CA VAL A 92 6.44 -3.29 -5.64
C VAL A 92 4.99 -3.76 -5.52
N ALA A 93 4.15 -3.49 -6.52
CA ALA A 93 2.74 -3.87 -6.53
C ALA A 93 2.49 -5.37 -6.28
N PRO A 94 3.30 -6.33 -6.81
CA PRO A 94 3.15 -7.74 -6.49
C PRO A 94 3.31 -8.02 -5.00
N ARG A 95 4.32 -7.41 -4.36
CA ARG A 95 4.58 -7.60 -2.93
C ARG A 95 3.48 -6.98 -2.07
N VAL A 96 2.98 -5.81 -2.45
CA VAL A 96 1.81 -5.20 -1.81
C VAL A 96 0.61 -6.14 -1.92
N GLN A 97 0.33 -6.67 -3.11
CA GLN A 97 -0.78 -7.61 -3.32
C GLN A 97 -0.65 -8.86 -2.43
N GLU A 98 0.54 -9.43 -2.27
CA GLU A 98 0.77 -10.58 -1.38
C GLU A 98 0.41 -10.28 0.08
N VAL A 99 0.80 -9.11 0.60
CA VAL A 99 0.45 -8.71 1.98
C VAL A 99 -1.06 -8.51 2.14
N LEU A 100 -1.72 -7.94 1.14
CA LEU A 100 -3.17 -7.66 1.16
C LEU A 100 -4.05 -8.89 0.91
N ALA A 101 -3.50 -9.95 0.32
CA ALA A 101 -4.28 -11.06 -0.21
C ALA A 101 -5.14 -11.75 0.87
N GLY A 102 -6.46 -11.60 0.77
CA GLY A 102 -7.43 -12.23 1.68
C GLY A 102 -7.63 -11.56 3.02
N ALA A 103 -6.95 -10.44 3.26
CA ALA A 103 -7.22 -9.58 4.40
C ALA A 103 -8.33 -8.58 4.06
N VAL A 104 -9.04 -8.12 5.10
CA VAL A 104 -9.91 -6.94 5.02
C VAL A 104 -9.12 -5.66 5.20
#